data_AF-A0A1D2QVX6-F1
#
_entry.id   AF-A0A1D2QVX6-F1
#
_cell.length_a   1.000
_cell.length_b   1.000
_cell.length_c   1.000
_cell.angle_alpha   90.00
_cell.angle_beta   90.00
_cell.angle_gamma   90.00
#
_symmetry.space_group_name_H-M   'P 1'
#
loop_
_entity.id
_entity.type
_entity.pdbx_description
1 polymer ?
#
loop_
_entity_poly.entity_id
_entity_poly.type
_entity_poly.pdbx_seq_one_letter_code
_entity_poly.pdbx_strand_id
1 'polypeptide(L)'
;MNKNQVRLRFTIEDRILLHLLDFIKWRDEIEVPPNITQHGISYGVGIKKKHVPRSLKVMIEKNLISERTTHVTGKTQRMKTYFLTIKGEEKARRLRSHVKDIKIKVSDGTTNIKEMVIKDLGDLLKDSYSLAEVLSHISSDGIFDIEKVKKMREEEKKETKRNDLEIYKQALTQVWKDGRMTSDERDILHILRECLNVSEREHLALEEEIFDSVGKTLDKKAMEVYKVALEQALEDGKITKDERAILEKIKKRFKIREE
;
A
#
# COMPACT_ATOMS: atom_id res chain seq x y z
N MET A 1 25.63 17.33 -34.34
CA MET A 1 26.03 16.32 -33.33
C MET A 1 25.93 16.95 -31.95
N ASN A 2 24.83 16.71 -31.22
CA ASN A 2 24.57 17.41 -29.95
C ASN A 2 25.28 16.70 -28.79
N LYS A 3 26.28 17.37 -28.21
CA LYS A 3 27.08 16.93 -27.06
C LYS A 3 26.26 17.06 -25.76
N ASN A 4 26.47 16.10 -24.85
CA ASN A 4 26.03 16.08 -23.44
C ASN A 4 24.55 15.81 -23.11
N GLN A 5 23.97 14.72 -23.62
CA GLN A 5 22.94 14.03 -22.85
C GLN A 5 23.63 13.25 -21.72
N VAL A 6 23.53 13.74 -20.48
CA VAL A 6 23.91 12.98 -19.30
C VAL A 6 22.98 11.77 -19.24
N ARG A 7 23.47 10.59 -19.63
CA ARG A 7 22.75 9.33 -19.40
C ARG A 7 22.74 9.06 -17.91
N LEU A 8 21.71 9.51 -17.22
CA LEU A 8 21.46 9.16 -15.83
C LEU A 8 21.11 7.68 -15.75
N ARG A 9 22.12 6.85 -15.45
CA ARG A 9 21.93 5.42 -15.20
C ARG A 9 22.17 5.14 -13.74
N PHE A 10 21.09 5.03 -12.98
CA PHE A 10 21.12 4.53 -11.61
C PHE A 10 20.90 3.03 -11.61
N THR A 11 21.75 2.31 -10.88
CA THR A 11 21.64 0.86 -10.77
C THR A 11 20.52 0.46 -9.81
N ILE A 12 20.13 -0.81 -9.81
CA ILE A 12 19.23 -1.36 -8.79
C ILE A 12 19.85 -1.20 -7.39
N GLU A 13 21.17 -1.41 -7.29
CA GLU A 13 21.92 -1.22 -6.04
C GLU A 13 21.79 0.22 -5.51
N ASP A 14 21.93 1.23 -6.37
CA ASP A 14 21.79 2.64 -6.00
C ASP A 14 20.40 2.96 -5.42
N ARG A 15 19.34 2.44 -6.07
CA ARG A 15 17.98 2.62 -5.59
C ARG A 15 17.73 1.92 -4.25
N ILE A 16 18.24 0.70 -4.07
CA ILE A 16 18.12 -0.03 -2.79
C ILE A 16 18.87 0.72 -1.68
N LEU A 17 20.06 1.25 -1.96
CA LEU A 17 20.82 2.04 -0.99
C LEU A 17 20.05 3.28 -0.54
N LEU A 18 19.47 4.03 -1.48
CA LEU A 18 18.67 5.21 -1.16
C LEU A 18 17.40 4.85 -0.38
N HIS A 19 16.69 3.79 -0.77
CA HIS A 19 15.50 3.31 -0.06
C HIS A 19 15.82 2.94 1.38
N LEU A 20 16.83 2.09 1.61
CA LEU A 20 17.19 1.65 2.96
C LEU A 20 17.78 2.78 3.83
N LEU A 21 18.30 3.85 3.22
CA LEU A 21 18.77 5.03 3.95
C LEU A 21 17.64 5.72 4.72
N ASP A 22 16.43 5.73 4.18
CA ASP A 22 15.25 6.33 4.83
C ASP A 22 14.79 5.51 6.05
N PHE A 23 15.30 4.28 6.23
CA PHE A 23 14.96 3.37 7.33
C PHE A 23 16.10 3.11 8.31
N ILE A 24 17.18 3.91 8.30
CA ILE A 24 18.34 3.72 9.19
C ILE A 24 17.94 3.61 10.67
N LYS A 25 16.97 4.42 11.12
CA LYS A 25 16.51 4.43 12.51
C LYS A 25 16.00 3.08 13.03
N TRP A 26 15.58 2.18 12.13
CA TRP A 26 15.03 0.87 12.48
C TRP A 26 16.09 -0.22 12.65
N ARG A 27 17.39 0.10 12.48
CA ARG A 27 18.50 -0.88 12.49
C ARG A 27 18.54 -1.76 13.73
N ASP A 28 18.24 -1.17 14.88
CA ASP A 28 18.37 -1.81 16.20
C ASP A 28 17.01 -1.97 16.89
N GLU A 29 15.93 -1.75 16.16
CA GLU A 29 14.56 -1.90 16.66
C GLU A 29 14.10 -3.36 16.62
N ILE A 30 13.30 -3.74 17.62
CA ILE A 30 12.77 -5.10 17.75
C ILE A 30 11.66 -5.35 16.72
N GLU A 31 10.86 -4.32 16.44
CA GLU A 31 9.81 -4.32 15.45
C GLU A 31 10.10 -3.29 14.36
N VAL A 32 9.96 -3.70 13.10
CA VAL A 32 10.36 -2.88 11.95
C VAL A 32 9.26 -2.81 10.88
N PRO A 33 9.23 -1.76 10.07
CA PRO A 33 8.23 -1.63 9.02
C PRO A 33 8.42 -2.66 7.89
N PRO A 34 7.35 -3.03 7.16
CA PRO A 34 7.43 -3.97 6.04
C PRO A 34 8.31 -3.47 4.88
N ASN A 35 8.59 -2.16 4.80
CA ASN A 35 9.39 -1.53 3.76
C ASN A 35 10.83 -2.07 3.66
N ILE A 36 11.39 -2.65 4.73
CA ILE A 36 12.75 -3.21 4.72
C ILE A 36 12.80 -4.73 4.45
N THR A 37 11.66 -5.33 4.12
CA THR A 37 11.58 -6.71 3.61
C THR A 37 11.91 -6.75 2.12
N GLN A 38 12.19 -7.93 1.56
CA GLN A 38 12.38 -8.07 0.11
C GLN A 38 11.18 -7.52 -0.69
N HIS A 39 9.96 -7.76 -0.20
CA HIS A 39 8.75 -7.27 -0.86
C HIS A 39 8.64 -5.74 -0.76
N GLY A 40 8.89 -5.18 0.43
CA GLY A 40 8.87 -3.73 0.65
C GLY A 40 9.93 -2.99 -0.16
N ILE A 41 11.15 -3.55 -0.23
CA ILE A 41 12.23 -3.00 -1.08
C ILE A 41 11.84 -3.04 -2.54
N SER A 42 11.27 -4.16 -3.02
CA SER A 42 10.79 -4.29 -4.41
C SER A 42 9.83 -3.17 -4.78
N TYR A 43 8.87 -2.90 -3.88
CA TYR A 43 7.86 -1.86 -4.06
C TYR A 43 8.51 -0.47 -4.03
N GLY A 44 9.26 -0.15 -2.97
CA GLY A 44 9.85 1.19 -2.78
C GLY A 44 10.87 1.61 -3.84
N VAL A 45 11.54 0.66 -4.51
CA VAL A 45 12.53 0.97 -5.57
C VAL A 45 11.98 0.80 -6.99
N GLY A 46 10.70 0.43 -7.14
CA GLY A 46 10.05 0.24 -8.43
C GLY A 46 10.71 -0.85 -9.30
N ILE A 47 11.04 -2.02 -8.72
CA ILE A 47 11.59 -3.15 -9.47
C ILE A 47 10.70 -4.39 -9.36
N LYS A 48 10.70 -5.22 -10.41
CA LYS A 48 9.97 -6.50 -10.38
C LYS A 48 10.57 -7.41 -9.29
N LYS A 49 9.70 -8.04 -8.49
CA LYS A 49 10.06 -8.92 -7.36
C LYS A 49 11.17 -9.94 -7.67
N LYS A 50 11.19 -10.47 -8.90
CA LYS A 50 12.17 -11.47 -9.38
C LYS A 50 13.63 -10.98 -9.45
N HIS A 51 13.88 -9.67 -9.51
CA HIS A 51 15.24 -9.10 -9.60
C HIS A 51 15.84 -8.71 -8.25
N VAL A 52 15.02 -8.66 -7.20
CA VAL A 52 15.42 -8.21 -5.86
C VAL A 52 16.37 -9.20 -5.18
N PRO A 53 16.10 -10.53 -5.12
CA PRO A 53 16.95 -11.46 -4.36
C PRO A 53 18.41 -11.45 -4.82
N ARG A 54 18.63 -11.45 -6.15
CA ARG A 54 19.98 -11.44 -6.73
C ARG A 54 20.74 -10.17 -6.36
N SER A 55 20.07 -9.02 -6.40
CA SER A 55 20.67 -7.74 -6.05
C SER A 55 21.01 -7.68 -4.55
N LEU A 56 20.10 -8.12 -3.69
CA LEU A 56 20.33 -8.17 -2.25
C LEU A 56 21.50 -9.10 -1.90
N LYS A 57 21.57 -10.30 -2.50
CA LYS A 57 22.68 -11.23 -2.29
C LYS A 57 24.03 -10.60 -2.62
N VAL A 58 24.14 -9.96 -3.79
CA VAL A 58 25.37 -9.27 -4.20
C VAL A 58 25.72 -8.10 -3.26
N MET A 59 24.72 -7.37 -2.76
CA MET A 59 24.95 -6.27 -1.81
C MET A 59 25.39 -6.75 -0.42
N ILE A 60 24.90 -7.92 0.02
CA ILE A 60 25.38 -8.59 1.25
C ILE A 60 26.84 -9.01 1.07
N GLU A 61 27.18 -9.65 -0.05
CA GLU A 61 28.57 -10.06 -0.37
C GLU A 61 29.53 -8.86 -0.43
N LYS A 62 29.07 -7.69 -0.90
CA LYS A 62 29.83 -6.43 -0.90
C LYS A 62 29.94 -5.76 0.47
N ASN A 63 29.29 -6.32 1.50
CA ASN A 63 29.14 -5.75 2.84
C ASN A 63 28.47 -4.37 2.84
N LEU A 64 27.52 -4.13 1.93
CA LEU A 64 26.73 -2.89 1.87
C LEU A 64 25.44 -3.01 2.68
N ILE A 65 24.86 -4.20 2.77
CA ILE A 65 23.68 -4.48 3.57
C ILE A 65 23.89 -5.72 4.43
N SER A 66 23.13 -5.82 5.51
CA SER A 66 23.06 -7.00 6.36
C SER A 66 21.63 -7.55 6.35
N GLU A 67 21.50 -8.87 6.44
CA GLU A 67 20.22 -9.57 6.56
C GLU A 67 20.02 -9.99 8.03
N ARG A 68 18.80 -9.79 8.56
CA ARG A 68 18.37 -10.31 9.87
C ARG A 68 16.92 -10.77 9.82
N THR A 69 16.57 -11.72 10.68
CA THR A 69 15.17 -12.17 10.83
C THR A 69 14.53 -11.48 12.04
N THR A 70 13.56 -10.59 11.81
CA THR A 70 12.93 -9.80 12.86
C THR A 70 11.41 -9.71 12.71
N HIS A 71 10.72 -9.22 13.75
CA HIS A 71 9.28 -9.01 13.70
C HIS A 71 8.95 -7.82 12.80
N VAL A 72 8.03 -8.02 11.87
CA VAL A 72 7.60 -6.96 10.93
C VAL A 72 6.19 -6.54 11.31
N THR A 73 5.95 -5.24 11.41
CA THR A 73 4.64 -4.69 11.73
C THR A 73 3.57 -5.22 10.78
N GLY A 74 2.48 -5.73 11.36
CA GLY A 74 1.36 -6.32 10.62
C GLY A 74 1.65 -7.71 10.03
N LYS A 75 2.74 -8.39 10.43
CA LYS A 75 3.03 -9.78 10.06
C LYS A 75 3.08 -10.66 11.30
N THR A 76 2.38 -11.79 11.23
CA THR A 76 2.30 -12.79 12.32
C THR A 76 3.60 -13.57 12.51
N GLN A 77 4.46 -13.63 11.48
CA GLN A 77 5.72 -14.36 11.51
C GLN A 77 6.90 -13.41 11.33
N ARG A 78 8.04 -13.77 11.93
CA ARG A 78 9.31 -13.06 11.71
C ARG A 78 9.74 -13.20 10.25
N MET A 79 10.20 -12.11 9.66
CA MET A 79 10.55 -12.02 8.25
C MET A 79 12.04 -11.70 8.09
N LYS A 80 12.62 -12.09 6.94
CA LYS A 80 13.92 -11.58 6.51
C LYS A 80 13.82 -10.09 6.20
N THR A 81 14.71 -9.32 6.80
CA THR A 81 14.79 -7.86 6.72
C THR A 81 16.22 -7.44 6.42
N TYR A 82 16.36 -6.30 5.75
CA TYR A 82 17.64 -5.83 5.22
C TYR A 82 17.94 -4.43 5.73
N PHE A 83 19.18 -4.25 6.20
CA PHE A 83 19.64 -2.99 6.78
C PHE A 83 20.96 -2.56 6.16
N LEU A 84 21.17 -1.24 6.02
CA LEU A 84 22.49 -0.72 5.65
C LEU A 84 23.52 -1.05 6.72
N THR A 85 24.69 -1.54 6.29
CA THR A 85 25.90 -1.56 7.12
C THR A 85 26.47 -0.14 7.23
N ILE A 86 27.49 0.06 8.06
CA ILE A 86 28.21 1.35 8.13
C ILE A 86 28.73 1.74 6.74
N LYS A 87 29.39 0.80 6.04
CA LYS A 87 29.89 0.99 4.66
C LYS A 87 28.76 1.32 3.67
N GLY A 88 27.62 0.63 3.79
CA GLY A 88 26.44 0.88 2.96
C GLY A 88 25.85 2.26 3.19
N GLU A 89 25.76 2.69 4.44
CA GLU A 89 25.26 4.00 4.84
C GLU A 89 26.13 5.12 4.30
N GLU A 90 27.46 5.03 4.43
CA GLU A 90 28.37 6.02 3.85
C GLU A 90 28.19 6.14 2.33
N LYS A 91 28.10 5.00 1.64
CA LYS A 91 27.87 4.98 0.19
C LYS A 91 26.51 5.60 -0.16
N ALA A 92 25.46 5.25 0.57
CA ALA A 92 24.10 5.77 0.37
C ALA A 92 24.03 7.29 0.63
N ARG A 93 24.72 7.81 1.65
CA ARG A 93 24.78 9.26 1.94
C ARG A 93 25.52 10.03 0.86
N ARG A 94 26.63 9.50 0.35
CA ARG A 94 27.36 10.09 -0.79
C ARG A 94 26.49 10.10 -2.04
N LEU A 95 25.84 8.98 -2.33
CA LEU A 95 24.91 8.86 -3.45
C LEU A 95 23.75 9.85 -3.32
N ARG A 96 23.12 9.97 -2.14
CA ARG A 96 22.04 10.94 -1.89
C ARG A 96 22.49 12.37 -2.13
N SER A 97 23.70 12.73 -1.72
CA SER A 97 24.26 14.06 -1.94
C SER A 97 24.46 14.31 -3.44
N HIS A 98 25.06 13.36 -4.16
CA HIS A 98 25.25 13.47 -5.61
C HIS A 98 23.92 13.55 -6.36
N VAL A 99 22.95 12.69 -6.03
CA VAL A 99 21.63 12.65 -6.69
C VAL A 99 20.88 13.95 -6.50
N LYS A 100 20.93 14.55 -5.31
CA LYS A 100 20.23 15.80 -5.02
C LYS A 100 20.63 16.92 -5.96
N ASP A 101 21.88 16.99 -6.39
CA ASP A 101 22.41 18.10 -7.22
C ASP A 101 22.29 17.87 -8.73
N ILE A 102 21.77 16.71 -9.14
CA ILE A 102 21.59 16.40 -10.56
C ILE A 102 20.44 17.21 -11.16
N LYS A 103 20.71 17.81 -12.32
CA LYS A 103 19.70 18.48 -13.14
C LYS A 103 18.97 17.44 -13.98
N ILE A 104 17.64 17.48 -13.90
CA ILE A 104 16.73 16.63 -14.69
C ILE A 104 15.73 17.51 -15.45
N LYS A 105 15.14 16.92 -16.48
CA LYS A 105 14.06 17.51 -17.26
C LYS A 105 12.74 17.00 -16.70
N VAL A 106 11.91 17.87 -16.15
CA VAL A 106 10.60 17.52 -15.63
C VAL A 106 9.55 17.92 -16.64
N SER A 107 8.73 16.95 -17.04
CA SER A 107 7.55 17.17 -17.89
C SER A 107 6.30 17.08 -17.02
N ASP A 108 5.36 17.98 -17.29
CA ASP A 108 4.02 18.05 -16.68
C ASP A 108 2.94 17.32 -17.50
N GLY A 109 3.34 16.39 -18.39
CA GLY A 109 2.42 15.71 -19.30
C GLY A 109 2.03 16.54 -20.53
N THR A 110 2.54 17.78 -20.67
CA THR A 110 2.45 18.59 -21.90
C THR A 110 3.80 18.71 -22.61
N THR A 111 3.87 19.49 -23.69
CA THR A 111 5.13 19.86 -24.37
C THR A 111 6.05 20.74 -23.52
N ASN A 112 5.62 21.16 -22.33
CA ASN A 112 6.44 21.98 -21.44
C ASN A 112 7.42 21.10 -20.67
N ILE A 113 8.72 21.34 -20.89
CA ILE A 113 9.81 20.65 -20.20
C ILE A 113 10.59 21.70 -19.41
N LYS A 114 10.62 21.55 -18.09
CA LYS A 114 11.38 22.43 -17.20
C LYS A 114 12.63 21.72 -16.69
N GLU A 115 13.79 22.35 -16.84
CA GLU A 115 15.01 21.89 -16.18
C GLU A 115 15.00 22.31 -14.71
N MET A 116 15.23 21.35 -13.80
CA MET A 116 15.35 21.60 -12.37
C MET A 116 16.25 20.57 -11.70
N VAL A 117 16.65 20.87 -10.48
CA VAL A 117 17.49 20.01 -9.66
C VAL A 117 16.61 18.99 -8.92
N ILE A 118 17.06 17.74 -8.74
CA ILE A 118 16.27 16.70 -8.05
C ILE A 118 15.86 17.13 -6.64
N LYS A 119 16.71 17.88 -5.93
CA LYS A 119 16.38 18.46 -4.63
C LYS A 119 15.08 19.28 -4.65
N ASP A 120 14.90 20.10 -5.68
CA ASP A 120 13.73 21.00 -5.82
C ASP A 120 12.46 20.24 -6.24
N LEU A 121 12.62 18.99 -6.68
CA LEU A 121 11.50 18.11 -7.01
C LEU A 121 10.69 17.73 -5.77
N GLY A 122 11.34 17.64 -4.60
CA GLY A 122 10.67 17.34 -3.33
C GLY A 122 9.61 18.37 -2.97
N ASP A 123 9.92 19.66 -3.18
CA ASP A 123 9.00 20.77 -2.93
C ASP A 123 7.79 20.72 -3.88
N LEU A 124 8.00 20.35 -5.14
CA LEU A 124 6.94 20.21 -6.14
C LEU A 124 6.04 18.99 -5.87
N LEU A 125 6.64 17.93 -5.33
CA LEU A 125 6.00 16.66 -5.03
C LEU A 125 5.40 16.59 -3.62
N LYS A 126 5.43 17.69 -2.85
CA LYS A 126 4.91 17.80 -1.47
C LYS A 126 5.37 16.63 -0.58
N ASP A 127 6.67 16.36 -0.56
CA ASP A 127 7.34 15.36 0.30
C ASP A 127 6.85 13.90 0.21
N SER A 128 6.04 13.57 -0.80
CA SER A 128 5.39 12.25 -0.88
C SER A 128 6.21 11.18 -1.60
N TYR A 129 7.37 11.53 -2.16
CA TYR A 129 8.15 10.66 -3.03
C TYR A 129 9.58 10.48 -2.50
N SER A 130 10.03 9.24 -2.40
CA SER A 130 11.42 8.95 -2.02
C SER A 130 12.36 9.22 -3.21
N LEU A 131 13.65 9.44 -2.93
CA LEU A 131 14.64 9.56 -4.01
C LEU A 131 14.71 8.26 -4.83
N ALA A 132 14.54 7.10 -4.21
CA ALA A 132 14.54 5.82 -4.91
C ALA A 132 13.39 5.72 -5.94
N GLU A 133 12.21 6.22 -5.58
CA GLU A 133 11.01 6.26 -6.43
C GLU A 133 11.19 7.26 -7.57
N VAL A 134 11.74 8.46 -7.30
CA VAL A 134 12.08 9.42 -8.36
C VAL A 134 13.03 8.78 -9.36
N LEU A 135 14.08 8.12 -8.89
CA LEU A 135 15.06 7.47 -9.76
C LEU A 135 14.50 6.27 -10.54
N SER A 136 13.45 5.60 -10.06
CA SER A 136 12.83 4.51 -10.82
C SER A 136 12.02 4.98 -12.02
N HIS A 137 11.61 6.25 -12.05
CA HIS A 137 10.79 6.82 -13.11
C HIS A 137 11.52 7.82 -14.01
N ILE A 138 12.78 8.16 -13.70
CA ILE A 138 13.64 8.92 -14.61
C ILE A 138 13.99 8.04 -15.82
N SER A 139 13.65 8.53 -17.01
CA SER A 139 13.99 7.91 -18.28
C SER A 139 15.49 8.06 -18.59
N SER A 140 16.03 7.22 -19.49
CA SER A 140 17.47 7.19 -19.79
C SER A 140 18.04 8.48 -20.39
N ASP A 141 17.16 9.35 -20.90
CA ASP A 141 17.41 10.69 -21.43
C ASP A 141 17.29 11.80 -20.37
N GLY A 142 17.04 11.43 -19.10
CA GLY A 142 16.96 12.34 -17.96
C GLY A 142 15.60 13.01 -17.78
N ILE A 143 14.55 12.49 -18.42
CA ILE A 143 13.19 13.02 -18.31
C ILE A 143 12.42 12.31 -17.20
N PHE A 144 11.83 13.09 -16.30
CA PHE A 144 10.88 12.67 -15.28
C PHE A 144 9.49 13.23 -15.61
N ASP A 145 8.53 12.36 -15.88
CA ASP A 145 7.15 12.73 -16.17
C ASP A 145 6.33 12.67 -14.88
N ILE A 146 6.01 13.84 -14.32
CA ILE A 146 5.33 13.94 -13.03
C ILE A 146 3.88 13.46 -13.11
N GLU A 147 3.19 13.72 -14.23
CA GLU A 147 1.78 13.35 -14.41
C GLU A 147 1.64 11.85 -14.61
N LYS A 148 2.54 11.23 -15.37
CA LYS A 148 2.60 9.78 -15.50
C LYS A 148 2.83 9.11 -14.15
N VAL A 149 3.76 9.62 -13.34
CA VAL A 149 4.05 9.06 -12.01
C VAL A 149 2.86 9.22 -11.06
N LYS A 150 2.20 10.38 -11.05
CA LYS A 150 0.96 10.57 -10.27
C LYS A 150 -0.13 9.58 -10.68
N LYS A 151 -0.39 9.43 -11.99
CA LYS A 151 -1.38 8.48 -12.52
C LYS A 151 -1.07 7.04 -12.12
N MET A 152 0.18 6.60 -12.29
CA MET A 152 0.60 5.26 -11.86
C MET A 152 0.34 5.04 -10.37
N ARG A 153 0.63 6.03 -9.53
CA ARG A 153 0.38 5.94 -8.08
C ARG A 153 -1.11 5.92 -7.74
N GLU A 154 -1.93 6.68 -8.46
CA GLU A 154 -3.39 6.63 -8.32
C GLU A 154 -3.95 5.27 -8.73
N GLU A 155 -3.46 4.69 -9.81
CA GLU A 155 -3.82 3.34 -10.26
C GLU A 155 -3.41 2.28 -9.25
N GLU A 156 -2.18 2.33 -8.72
CA GLU A 156 -1.71 1.43 -7.66
C GLU A 156 -2.55 1.54 -6.37
N LYS A 157 -2.92 2.77 -5.98
CA LYS A 157 -3.81 2.99 -4.83
C LYS A 157 -5.19 2.40 -5.06
N LYS A 158 -5.75 2.57 -6.26
CA LYS A 158 -7.04 1.99 -6.65
C LYS A 158 -6.98 0.46 -6.67
N GLU A 159 -5.91 -0.12 -7.20
CA GLU A 159 -5.70 -1.56 -7.23
C GLU A 159 -5.53 -2.14 -5.83
N THR A 160 -4.75 -1.48 -4.97
CA THR A 160 -4.59 -1.86 -3.56
C THR A 160 -5.94 -1.83 -2.84
N LYS A 161 -6.68 -0.73 -2.97
CA LYS A 161 -8.01 -0.61 -2.38
C LYS A 161 -8.98 -1.68 -2.89
N ARG A 162 -8.93 -2.01 -4.18
CA ARG A 162 -9.73 -3.09 -4.77
C ARG A 162 -9.36 -4.45 -4.18
N ASN A 163 -8.07 -4.73 -4.01
CA ASN A 163 -7.60 -5.97 -3.39
C ASN A 163 -8.01 -6.05 -1.92
N ASP A 164 -7.90 -4.96 -1.17
CA ASP A 164 -8.32 -4.88 0.23
C ASP A 164 -9.83 -5.14 0.37
N LEU A 165 -10.65 -4.54 -0.49
CA LEU A 165 -12.10 -4.80 -0.54
C LEU A 165 -12.41 -6.25 -0.90
N GLU A 166 -11.67 -6.86 -1.81
CA GLU A 166 -11.86 -8.27 -2.19
C GLU A 166 -11.50 -9.22 -1.03
N ILE A 167 -10.39 -8.96 -0.32
CA ILE A 167 -10.01 -9.72 0.89
C ILE A 167 -11.10 -9.60 1.95
N TYR A 168 -11.58 -8.38 2.19
CA TYR A 168 -12.64 -8.14 3.16
C TYR A 168 -13.96 -8.83 2.77
N LYS A 169 -14.34 -8.75 1.50
CA LYS A 169 -15.53 -9.40 0.94
C LYS A 169 -15.48 -10.92 1.14
N GLN A 170 -14.33 -11.55 0.92
CA GLN A 170 -14.16 -12.98 1.15
C GLN A 170 -14.38 -13.36 2.61
N ALA A 171 -13.78 -12.61 3.55
CA ALA A 171 -13.98 -12.81 4.97
C ALA A 171 -15.46 -12.62 5.37
N LEU A 172 -16.09 -11.55 4.87
CA LEU A 172 -17.49 -11.25 5.12
C LEU A 172 -18.42 -12.34 4.56
N THR A 173 -18.14 -12.85 3.36
CA THR A 173 -18.89 -13.95 2.73
C THR A 173 -18.77 -15.24 3.53
N GLN A 174 -17.59 -15.52 4.08
CA GLN A 174 -17.37 -16.70 4.91
C GLN A 174 -18.21 -16.64 6.20
N VAL A 175 -18.26 -15.47 6.85
CA VAL A 175 -19.08 -15.27 8.04
C VAL A 175 -20.58 -15.38 7.73
N TRP A 176 -21.02 -14.88 6.59
CA TRP A 176 -22.42 -14.96 6.19
C TRP A 176 -22.85 -16.32 5.61
N LYS A 177 -21.91 -17.22 5.35
CA LYS A 177 -22.18 -18.53 4.72
C LYS A 177 -23.22 -19.37 5.46
N ASP A 178 -23.13 -19.39 6.79
CA ASP A 178 -24.00 -20.17 7.66
C ASP A 178 -25.13 -19.31 8.27
N GLY A 179 -25.22 -18.04 7.84
CA GLY A 179 -26.23 -17.09 8.30
C GLY A 179 -26.13 -16.72 9.78
N ARG A 180 -24.98 -16.99 10.39
CA ARG A 180 -24.68 -16.70 11.79
C ARG A 180 -23.28 -16.09 11.87
N MET A 181 -23.18 -15.00 12.62
CA MET A 181 -21.96 -14.29 12.98
C MET A 181 -21.86 -14.32 14.51
N THR A 182 -20.86 -15.04 14.99
CA THR A 182 -20.49 -15.10 16.41
C THR A 182 -19.89 -13.77 16.90
N SER A 183 -19.74 -13.59 18.21
CA SER A 183 -19.07 -12.41 18.78
C SER A 183 -17.61 -12.30 18.31
N ASP A 184 -16.88 -13.42 18.30
CA ASP A 184 -15.48 -13.47 17.88
C ASP A 184 -15.32 -13.11 16.39
N GLU A 185 -16.21 -13.60 15.53
CA GLU A 185 -16.23 -13.25 14.10
C GLU A 185 -16.55 -11.77 13.88
N ARG A 186 -17.45 -11.19 14.68
CA ARG A 186 -17.76 -9.75 14.66
C ARG A 186 -16.54 -8.92 15.03
N ASP A 187 -15.81 -9.33 16.07
CA ASP A 187 -14.61 -8.62 16.53
C ASP A 187 -13.46 -8.76 15.51
N ILE A 188 -13.26 -9.95 14.93
CA ILE A 188 -12.27 -10.17 13.86
C ILE A 188 -12.63 -9.34 12.61
N LEU A 189 -13.90 -9.30 12.21
CA LEU A 189 -14.33 -8.49 11.07
C LEU A 189 -14.14 -6.99 11.34
N HIS A 190 -14.38 -6.53 12.57
CA HIS A 190 -14.11 -5.15 12.94
C HIS A 190 -12.62 -4.83 12.81
N ILE A 191 -11.74 -5.65 13.39
CA ILE A 191 -10.28 -5.47 13.28
C ILE A 191 -9.85 -5.49 11.82
N LEU A 192 -10.33 -6.46 11.03
CA LEU A 192 -9.98 -6.60 9.62
C LEU A 192 -10.44 -5.38 8.81
N ARG A 193 -11.65 -4.86 9.08
CA ARG A 193 -12.19 -3.66 8.46
C ARG A 193 -11.29 -2.45 8.71
N GLU A 194 -10.87 -2.24 9.96
CA GLU A 194 -9.96 -1.15 10.33
C GLU A 194 -8.58 -1.33 9.68
N CYS A 195 -8.01 -2.53 9.69
CA CYS A 195 -6.71 -2.82 9.08
C CYS A 195 -6.69 -2.60 7.57
N LEU A 196 -7.79 -2.91 6.89
CA LEU A 196 -7.97 -2.73 5.43
C LEU A 196 -8.53 -1.35 5.07
N ASN A 197 -8.72 -0.47 6.06
CA ASN A 197 -9.30 0.86 5.91
C ASN A 197 -10.60 0.84 5.09
N VAL A 198 -11.45 -0.16 5.36
CA VAL A 198 -12.77 -0.31 4.75
C VAL A 198 -13.75 0.57 5.51
N SER A 199 -14.34 1.54 4.82
CA SER A 199 -15.33 2.43 5.41
C SER A 199 -16.62 1.67 5.75
N GLU A 200 -17.43 2.23 6.65
CA GLU A 200 -18.74 1.68 7.00
C GLU A 200 -19.65 1.55 5.77
N ARG A 201 -19.60 2.52 4.86
CA ARG A 201 -20.32 2.46 3.58
C ARG A 201 -19.88 1.30 2.70
N GLU A 202 -18.57 1.10 2.55
CA GLU A 202 -18.03 -0.03 1.77
C GLU A 202 -18.40 -1.37 2.39
N HIS A 203 -18.39 -1.46 3.73
CA HIS A 203 -18.85 -2.64 4.44
C HIS A 203 -20.32 -2.95 4.15
N LEU A 204 -21.23 -1.98 4.29
CA LEU A 204 -22.66 -2.19 4.05
C LEU A 204 -22.97 -2.54 2.58
N ALA A 205 -22.27 -1.92 1.63
CA ALA A 205 -22.41 -2.24 0.21
C ALA A 205 -21.97 -3.69 -0.11
N LEU A 206 -20.89 -4.16 0.53
CA LEU A 206 -20.45 -5.55 0.41
C LEU A 206 -21.43 -6.51 1.10
N GLU A 207 -21.98 -6.14 2.26
CA GLU A 207 -23.04 -6.91 2.91
C GLU A 207 -24.23 -7.09 1.97
N GLU A 208 -24.75 -6.00 1.39
CA GLU A 208 -25.86 -6.02 0.43
C GLU A 208 -25.58 -6.98 -0.75
N GLU A 209 -24.41 -6.86 -1.38
CA GLU A 209 -24.00 -7.73 -2.49
C GLU A 209 -23.95 -9.21 -2.08
N ILE A 210 -23.42 -9.50 -0.89
CA ILE A 210 -23.33 -10.86 -0.37
C ILE A 210 -24.73 -11.40 -0.09
N PHE A 211 -25.62 -10.60 0.47
CA PHE A 211 -26.99 -11.00 0.78
C PHE A 211 -27.81 -11.33 -0.47
N ASP A 212 -27.58 -10.62 -1.59
CA ASP A 212 -28.15 -10.96 -2.90
C ASP A 212 -27.68 -12.35 -3.39
N SER A 213 -26.46 -12.75 -3.03
CA SER A 213 -25.90 -14.06 -3.41
C SER A 213 -26.28 -15.21 -2.47
N VAL A 214 -26.39 -14.96 -1.15
CA VAL A 214 -26.61 -15.95 -0.09
C VAL A 214 -28.10 -16.17 0.22
N GLY A 215 -29.00 -15.30 -0.26
CA GLY A 215 -30.45 -15.28 0.00
C GLY A 215 -31.28 -16.53 -0.38
N LYS A 216 -30.66 -17.63 -0.80
CA LYS A 216 -31.35 -18.92 -1.01
C LYS A 216 -31.47 -19.78 0.25
N THR A 217 -30.73 -19.50 1.32
CA THR A 217 -30.58 -20.44 2.47
C THR A 217 -31.03 -19.89 3.83
N LEU A 218 -31.45 -18.62 3.91
CA LEU A 218 -31.86 -17.92 5.15
C LEU A 218 -33.33 -17.51 5.12
N ASP A 219 -33.91 -17.19 6.28
CA ASP A 219 -35.30 -16.75 6.42
C ASP A 219 -35.57 -15.52 5.53
N LYS A 220 -36.19 -15.75 4.37
CA LYS A 220 -36.39 -14.75 3.30
C LYS A 220 -37.01 -13.46 3.79
N LYS A 221 -37.92 -13.52 4.77
CA LYS A 221 -38.63 -12.33 5.27
C LYS A 221 -37.72 -11.43 6.10
N ALA A 222 -36.85 -12.02 6.91
CA ALA A 222 -35.87 -11.27 7.71
C ALA A 222 -34.88 -10.51 6.83
N MET A 223 -34.44 -11.20 5.79
CA MET A 223 -33.51 -10.71 4.78
C MET A 223 -34.10 -9.58 3.95
N GLU A 224 -35.36 -9.70 3.51
CA GLU A 224 -36.04 -8.63 2.78
C GLU A 224 -36.14 -7.35 3.63
N VAL A 225 -36.48 -7.47 4.92
CA VAL A 225 -36.58 -6.31 5.83
C VAL A 225 -35.21 -5.66 6.05
N TYR A 226 -34.14 -6.46 6.20
CA TYR A 226 -32.79 -5.94 6.36
C TYR A 226 -32.28 -5.28 5.07
N LYS A 227 -32.54 -5.88 3.90
CA LYS A 227 -32.16 -5.33 2.60
C LYS A 227 -32.80 -3.98 2.34
N VAL A 228 -34.11 -3.84 2.56
CA VAL A 228 -34.81 -2.56 2.39
C VAL A 228 -34.24 -1.48 3.31
N ALA A 229 -33.90 -1.83 4.55
CA ALA A 229 -33.26 -0.90 5.48
C ALA A 229 -31.83 -0.50 5.04
N LEU A 230 -31.08 -1.42 4.43
CA LEU A 230 -29.75 -1.15 3.87
C LEU A 230 -29.81 -0.22 2.66
N GLU A 231 -30.70 -0.51 1.70
CA GLU A 231 -30.91 0.30 0.50
C GLU A 231 -31.22 1.75 0.89
N GLN A 232 -32.12 1.95 1.85
CA GLN A 232 -32.48 3.26 2.37
C GLN A 232 -31.29 3.96 3.03
N ALA A 233 -30.51 3.26 3.87
CA ALA A 233 -29.33 3.83 4.53
C ALA A 233 -28.18 4.18 3.57
N LEU A 234 -28.20 3.64 2.35
CA LEU A 234 -27.20 3.91 1.32
C LEU A 234 -27.64 4.96 0.29
N GLU A 235 -28.92 5.34 0.28
CA GLU A 235 -29.56 6.18 -0.75
C GLU A 235 -28.96 7.60 -0.83
N ASP A 236 -28.77 8.26 0.31
CA ASP A 236 -28.22 9.62 0.38
C ASP A 236 -26.67 9.65 0.45
N GLY A 237 -26.06 8.47 0.48
CA GLY A 237 -24.62 8.27 0.57
C GLY A 237 -23.99 8.59 1.94
N LYS A 238 -24.79 8.83 2.99
CA LYS A 238 -24.34 9.13 4.36
C LYS A 238 -25.14 8.33 5.39
N ILE A 239 -24.46 7.40 6.05
CA ILE A 239 -25.09 6.60 7.11
C ILE A 239 -25.14 7.41 8.41
N THR A 240 -26.33 7.71 8.88
CA THR A 240 -26.58 8.40 10.15
C THR A 240 -26.48 7.44 11.34
N LYS A 241 -26.33 8.01 12.55
CA LYS A 241 -26.32 7.23 13.80
C LYS A 241 -27.63 6.46 14.01
N ASP A 242 -28.75 7.03 13.56
CA ASP A 242 -30.07 6.45 13.72
C ASP A 242 -30.30 5.29 12.75
N GLU A 243 -29.90 5.43 11.48
CA GLU A 243 -29.93 4.35 10.50
C GLU A 243 -29.06 3.17 10.93
N ARG A 244 -27.86 3.45 11.46
CA ARG A 244 -27.00 2.42 12.04
C ARG A 244 -27.69 1.70 13.20
N ALA A 245 -28.32 2.44 14.10
CA ALA A 245 -29.04 1.85 15.24
C ALA A 245 -30.23 0.99 14.79
N ILE A 246 -30.90 1.35 13.69
CA ILE A 246 -31.97 0.57 13.08
C ILE A 246 -31.42 -0.73 12.49
N LEU A 247 -30.34 -0.66 11.69
CA LEU A 247 -29.69 -1.83 11.11
C LEU A 247 -29.21 -2.80 12.19
N GLU A 248 -28.58 -2.29 13.26
CA GLU A 248 -28.15 -3.09 14.41
C GLU A 248 -29.34 -3.76 15.14
N LYS A 249 -30.45 -3.04 15.33
CA LYS A 249 -31.66 -3.61 15.93
C LYS A 249 -32.26 -4.71 15.05
N ILE A 250 -32.24 -4.54 13.74
CA ILE A 250 -32.71 -5.54 12.78
C ILE A 250 -31.79 -6.78 12.85
N LYS A 251 -30.47 -6.61 12.80
CA LYS A 251 -29.47 -7.69 12.98
C LYS A 251 -29.70 -8.46 14.27
N LYS A 252 -29.87 -7.77 15.41
CA LYS A 252 -30.15 -8.38 16.71
C LYS A 252 -31.48 -9.11 16.77
N ARG A 253 -32.54 -8.53 16.21
CA ARG A 253 -33.91 -9.08 16.27
C ARG A 253 -34.06 -10.38 15.48
N PHE A 254 -33.34 -10.52 14.38
CA PHE A 254 -33.43 -11.70 13.52
C PHE A 254 -32.55 -12.88 13.94
N LYS A 255 -31.89 -12.84 15.11
CA LYS A 255 -31.20 -14.00 15.70
C LYS A 255 -30.23 -14.70 14.72
N ILE A 256 -29.29 -13.93 14.21
CA ILE A 256 -27.90 -14.40 14.26
C ILE A 256 -27.58 -14.56 15.75
N ARG A 257 -27.73 -15.77 16.30
CA ARG A 257 -27.65 -15.98 17.75
C ARG A 257 -26.21 -15.85 18.25
N GLU A 258 -26.02 -14.95 19.22
CA GLU A 258 -25.02 -15.10 20.27
C GLU A 258 -25.36 -16.39 21.03
N GLU A 259 -24.45 -17.36 21.00
CA GLU A 259 -24.24 -18.27 22.13
C GLU A 259 -23.30 -17.60 23.12
#